data_AF-A0A527W437-F1
#
_entry.id   AF-A0A527W437-F1
#
_cell.length_a   1.000
_cell.length_b   1.000
_cell.length_c   1.000
_cell.angle_alpha   90.00
_cell.angle_beta   90.00
_cell.angle_gamma   90.00
#
_symmetry.space_group_name_H-M   'P 1'
#
loop_
_entity.id
_entity.type
_entity.pdbx_description
1 polymer ?
#
loop_
_entity_poly.entity_id
_entity_poly.type
_entity_poly.pdbx_seq_one_letter_code
_entity_poly.pdbx_strand_id
1 'polypeptide(L)'
;IYSIEDLAQLIYDLKNVNPAADVSVKLVSEVGVGTVAAGVAKARADHITISGYDGGTGASPLTSLKHAGSPWEMGLAETHQTLVLNGLRSRVALQVDGG
;
A
#
# COMPACT_ATOMS: atom_id res chain seq x y z
N ILE A 1 -2.20 -13.37 -5.47
CA ILE A 1 -1.20 -12.96 -4.47
C ILE A 1 -1.74 -13.44 -3.13
N TYR A 2 -1.26 -14.59 -2.64
CA TYR A 2 -1.81 -15.24 -1.45
C TYR A 2 -0.91 -15.05 -0.21
N SER A 3 0.35 -14.65 -0.41
CA SER A 3 1.28 -14.28 0.66
C SER A 3 2.14 -13.08 0.27
N ILE A 4 3.00 -12.63 1.19
CA ILE A 4 3.94 -11.54 0.93
C ILE A 4 5.05 -11.98 -0.04
N GLU A 5 5.42 -13.25 -0.04
CA GLU A 5 6.37 -13.84 -0.98
C GLU A 5 5.81 -13.85 -2.40
N ASP A 6 4.52 -14.18 -2.57
CA ASP A 6 3.85 -14.08 -3.87
C ASP A 6 3.85 -12.64 -4.40
N LEU A 7 3.69 -11.65 -3.52
CA LEU A 7 3.76 -10.24 -3.92
C LEU A 7 5.17 -9.87 -4.38
N ALA A 8 6.20 -10.32 -3.65
CA ALA A 8 7.58 -10.11 -4.05
C ALA A 8 7.89 -10.75 -5.40
N GLN A 9 7.34 -11.94 -5.67
CA GLN A 9 7.47 -12.60 -6.97
C GLN A 9 6.78 -11.79 -8.07
N LEU A 10 5.56 -11.29 -7.85
CA LEU A 10 4.89 -10.44 -8.83
C LEU A 10 5.66 -9.15 -9.11
N ILE A 11 6.19 -8.48 -8.08
CA ILE A 11 7.01 -7.27 -8.25
C ILE A 11 8.28 -7.60 -9.05
N TYR A 12 8.91 -8.73 -8.76
CA TYR A 12 10.06 -9.23 -9.53
C TYR A 12 9.69 -9.45 -11.00
N ASP A 13 8.58 -10.16 -11.27
CA ASP A 13 8.14 -10.45 -12.63
C ASP A 13 7.85 -9.16 -13.42
N LEU A 14 7.16 -8.19 -12.81
CA LEU A 14 6.87 -6.89 -13.42
C LEU A 14 8.15 -6.12 -13.79
N LYS A 15 9.13 -6.09 -12.88
CA LYS A 15 10.44 -5.43 -13.13
C LYS A 15 11.29 -6.18 -14.16
N ASN A 16 11.12 -7.49 -14.33
CA ASN A 16 11.79 -8.22 -15.40
C ASN A 16 11.16 -7.96 -16.78
N VAL A 17 9.83 -7.81 -16.83
CA VAL A 17 9.12 -7.46 -18.07
C VAL A 17 9.40 -6.02 -18.49
N ASN A 18 9.41 -5.09 -17.53
CA ASN A 18 9.72 -3.69 -17.79
C ASN A 18 10.70 -3.12 -16.74
N PRO A 19 12.01 -3.19 -16.99
CA PRO A 19 13.03 -2.73 -16.05
C PRO A 19 13.04 -1.22 -15.78
N ALA A 20 12.42 -0.42 -16.66
CA ALA A 20 12.36 1.03 -16.53
C ALA A 20 11.13 1.51 -15.75
N ALA A 21 10.18 0.62 -15.44
CA ALA A 21 8.97 0.98 -14.71
C ALA A 21 9.14 0.86 -13.19
N ASP A 22 8.59 1.86 -12.50
CA ASP A 22 8.33 1.76 -11.08
C ASP A 22 7.08 0.91 -10.81
N VAL A 23 7.10 0.17 -9.70
CA VAL A 23 6.00 -0.66 -9.23
C VAL A 23 5.41 -0.05 -7.96
N SER A 24 4.14 0.34 -8.05
CA SER A 24 3.35 0.80 -6.90
C SER A 24 2.45 -0.30 -6.38
N VAL A 25 2.34 -0.40 -5.05
CA VAL A 25 1.35 -1.23 -4.38
C VAL A 25 0.36 -0.32 -3.67
N LYS A 26 -0.91 -0.42 -4.08
CA LYS A 26 -2.03 0.31 -3.48
C LYS A 26 -2.62 -0.51 -2.34
N LEU A 27 -2.60 0.05 -1.13
CA LEU A 27 -3.19 -0.50 0.09
C LEU A 27 -4.32 0.41 0.55
N VAL A 28 -5.34 -0.16 1.16
CA VAL A 28 -6.39 0.61 1.84
C VAL A 28 -5.97 0.83 3.29
N SER A 29 -6.23 2.03 3.80
CA SER A 29 -6.01 2.39 5.20
C SER A 29 -6.89 1.53 6.10
N GLU A 30 -6.25 0.82 7.00
CA GLU A 30 -6.87 0.01 8.06
C GLU A 30 -5.83 -0.20 9.17
N VAL A 31 -6.28 -0.51 10.39
CA VAL A 31 -5.38 -0.84 11.50
C VAL A 31 -4.45 -1.99 11.09
N GLY A 32 -3.14 -1.80 11.25
CA GLY A 32 -2.13 -2.79 10.90
C GLY A 32 -1.56 -2.65 9.48
N VAL A 33 -2.05 -1.69 8.68
CA VAL A 33 -1.52 -1.42 7.33
C VAL A 33 -0.02 -1.11 7.35
N GLY A 34 0.52 -0.54 8.43
CA GLY A 34 1.95 -0.25 8.53
C GLY A 34 2.81 -1.51 8.54
N THR A 35 2.33 -2.59 9.16
CA THR A 35 3.01 -3.89 9.16
C THR A 35 3.04 -4.49 7.76
N VAL A 36 1.91 -4.41 7.04
CA VAL A 36 1.82 -4.84 5.64
C VAL A 36 2.76 -4.01 4.76
N ALA A 37 2.78 -2.69 4.93
CA ALA A 37 3.64 -1.78 4.18
C ALA A 37 5.13 -2.06 4.40
N ALA A 38 5.55 -2.48 5.60
CA ALA A 38 6.92 -2.92 5.84
C ALA A 38 7.26 -4.20 5.05
N GLY A 39 6.32 -5.14 4.92
CA GLY A 39 6.44 -6.29 4.03
C GLY A 39 6.59 -5.87 2.57
N VAL A 40 5.72 -4.97 2.09
CA VAL A 40 5.74 -4.43 0.73
C VAL A 40 7.07 -3.74 0.40
N ALA A 41 7.62 -2.95 1.33
CA ALA A 41 8.92 -2.32 1.16
C ALA A 41 10.08 -3.35 1.07
N LYS A 42 10.00 -4.46 1.81
CA LYS A 42 10.96 -5.58 1.70
C LYS A 42 10.81 -6.34 0.38
N ALA A 43 9.60 -6.38 -0.17
CA ALA A 43 9.27 -6.98 -1.46
C ALA A 43 9.75 -6.13 -2.68
N ARG A 44 10.42 -4.99 -2.44
CA ARG A 44 11.02 -4.11 -3.46
C ARG A 44 10.02 -3.37 -4.35
N ALA A 45 8.85 -3.02 -3.81
CA ALA A 45 8.02 -1.99 -4.41
C ALA A 45 8.76 -0.64 -4.38
N ASP A 46 8.52 0.23 -5.36
CA ASP A 46 9.11 1.57 -5.41
C ASP A 46 8.18 2.60 -4.74
N HIS A 47 6.86 2.37 -4.83
CA HIS A 47 5.82 3.19 -4.23
C HIS A 47 4.84 2.37 -3.38
N ILE A 48 4.34 3.00 -2.33
CA ILE A 48 3.17 2.52 -1.57
C ILE A 48 2.14 3.64 -1.52
N THR A 49 0.95 3.37 -2.03
CA THR A 49 -0.20 4.28 -1.93
C THR A 49 -1.10 3.81 -0.80
N ILE A 50 -1.40 4.70 0.15
CA ILE A 50 -2.38 4.46 1.21
C ILE A 50 -3.68 5.20 0.89
N SER A 51 -4.75 4.44 0.66
CA SER A 51 -6.06 4.95 0.29
C SER A 51 -7.01 5.06 1.47
N GLY A 52 -7.69 6.19 1.61
CA GLY A 52 -8.76 6.36 2.60
C GLY A 52 -10.03 5.59 2.24
N TYR A 53 -10.96 5.47 3.21
CA TYR A 53 -12.30 4.90 2.97
C TYR A 53 -13.16 5.76 2.01
N ASP A 54 -12.77 7.00 1.78
CA ASP A 54 -13.49 8.03 1.05
C ASP A 54 -13.14 8.09 -0.45
N GLY A 55 -12.43 7.07 -0.95
CA GLY A 55 -12.19 6.87 -2.37
C GLY A 55 -13.48 6.70 -3.19
N GLY A 56 -13.52 7.31 -4.38
CA GLY A 56 -14.62 7.16 -5.33
C GLY A 56 -14.63 5.80 -6.03
N THR A 57 -15.82 5.35 -6.44
CA THR A 57 -16.02 4.17 -7.30
C THR A 57 -17.28 4.31 -8.12
N GLY A 58 -17.27 3.82 -9.36
CA GLY A 58 -18.45 3.80 -10.23
C GLY A 58 -19.49 2.73 -9.82
N ALA A 59 -19.07 1.70 -9.09
CA ALA A 59 -19.95 0.63 -8.61
C ALA A 59 -19.35 -0.07 -7.37
N SER A 60 -20.08 -0.06 -6.26
CA SER A 60 -19.71 -0.79 -5.03
C SER A 60 -20.95 -1.00 -4.16
N PRO A 61 -21.03 -2.09 -3.36
CA PRO A 61 -22.06 -2.23 -2.36
C PRO A 61 -22.08 -1.04 -1.40
N LEU A 62 -23.28 -0.57 -1.04
CA LEU A 62 -23.45 0.55 -0.12
C LEU A 62 -22.79 0.26 1.25
N THR A 63 -22.83 -1.01 1.68
CA THR A 63 -22.19 -1.45 2.92
C THR A 63 -20.68 -1.22 2.89
N SER A 64 -20.01 -1.57 1.79
CA SER A 64 -18.57 -1.32 1.62
C SER A 64 -18.26 0.18 1.61
N LEU A 65 -19.06 0.98 0.90
CA LEU A 65 -18.88 2.45 0.83
C LEU A 65 -19.05 3.15 2.18
N LYS A 66 -19.84 2.59 3.08
CA LYS A 66 -20.17 3.23 4.37
C LYS A 66 -19.43 2.65 5.56
N HIS A 67 -18.88 1.43 5.44
CA HIS A 67 -18.42 0.66 6.58
C HIS A 67 -17.08 -0.06 6.38
N ALA A 68 -16.40 0.08 5.24
CA ALA A 68 -15.08 -0.52 5.02
C ALA A 68 -13.98 0.55 4.91
N GLY A 69 -12.82 0.26 5.50
CA GLY A 69 -11.64 1.15 5.51
C GLY A 69 -11.63 2.19 6.63
N SER A 70 -10.48 2.85 6.77
CA SER A 70 -10.19 3.91 7.74
C SER A 70 -9.76 5.21 7.04
N PRO A 71 -9.76 6.37 7.72
CA PRO A 71 -9.20 7.60 7.16
C PRO A 71 -7.75 7.41 6.72
N TRP A 72 -7.33 8.04 5.62
CA TRP A 72 -5.97 7.90 5.12
C TRP A 72 -4.95 8.51 6.09
N GLU A 73 -5.31 9.49 6.91
CA GLU A 73 -4.41 10.12 7.89
C GLU A 73 -3.87 9.10 8.89
N MET A 74 -4.73 8.20 9.37
CA MET A 74 -4.32 7.15 10.30
C MET A 74 -3.39 6.15 9.61
N GLY A 75 -3.79 5.65 8.43
CA GLY A 75 -3.00 4.67 7.69
C GLY A 75 -1.65 5.22 7.21
N LEU A 76 -1.61 6.48 6.75
CA LEU A 76 -0.38 7.16 6.36
C LEU A 76 0.55 7.33 7.56
N ALA A 77 0.03 7.79 8.69
CA ALA A 77 0.82 7.96 9.91
C ALA A 77 1.39 6.62 10.40
N GLU A 78 0.56 5.57 10.47
CA GLU A 78 0.98 4.23 10.89
C GLU A 78 2.04 3.64 9.94
N THR A 79 1.82 3.78 8.63
CA THR A 79 2.76 3.32 7.59
C THR A 79 4.08 4.06 7.70
N HIS A 80 4.05 5.38 7.80
CA HIS A 80 5.25 6.19 7.95
C HIS A 80 6.06 5.78 9.18
N GLN A 81 5.41 5.71 10.35
CA GLN A 81 6.05 5.37 11.61
C GLN A 81 6.65 3.96 11.56
N THR A 82 5.89 2.97 11.09
CA THR A 82 6.36 1.59 10.99
C THR A 82 7.56 1.48 10.06
N LEU A 83 7.54 2.15 8.90
CA LEU A 83 8.67 2.15 7.98
C LEU A 83 9.91 2.84 8.56
N VAL A 84 9.74 3.92 9.33
CA VAL A 84 10.86 4.59 10.03
C VAL A 84 11.45 3.67 11.09
N LEU A 85 10.62 3.08 11.94
CA LEU A 85 11.04 2.17 13.02
C LEU A 85 11.81 0.95 12.49
N ASN A 86 11.51 0.50 11.28
CA ASN A 86 12.18 -0.63 10.64
C ASN A 86 13.37 -0.24 9.75
N GLY A 87 13.72 1.04 9.64
CA GLY A 87 14.78 1.52 8.74
C GLY A 87 14.47 1.28 7.25
N LEU A 88 13.19 1.21 6.89
CA LEU A 88 12.71 0.96 5.53
C LEU A 88 12.19 2.22 4.83
N ARG A 89 11.98 3.32 5.56
CA ARG A 89 11.32 4.52 5.03
C ARG A 89 12.01 5.12 3.81
N SER A 90 13.34 5.02 3.71
CA SER A 90 14.10 5.53 2.56
C SER A 90 13.97 4.68 1.30
N ARG A 91 13.41 3.47 1.37
CA ARG A 91 13.34 2.51 0.26
C ARG A 91 12.14 2.73 -0.66
N VAL A 92 11.12 3.44 -0.19
CA VAL A 92 9.83 3.58 -0.87
C VAL A 92 9.33 5.02 -0.80
N ALA A 93 8.72 5.49 -1.88
CA ALA A 93 7.92 6.71 -1.85
C ALA A 93 6.51 6.40 -1.33
N LEU A 94 5.99 7.26 -0.45
CA LEU A 94 4.62 7.14 0.06
C LEU A 94 3.71 8.12 -0.68
N GLN A 95 2.54 7.65 -1.06
CA GLN A 95 1.48 8.43 -1.68
C GLN A 95 0.16 8.21 -0.92
N VAL A 96 -0.77 9.15 -1.05
CA VAL A 96 -2.12 9.03 -0.52
C VAL A 96 -3.15 9.44 -1.55
N ASP A 97 -4.31 8.81 -1.48
CA ASP A 97 -5.55 9.26 -2.12
C ASP A 97 -6.75 9.00 -1.19
N GLY A 98 -7.89 9.60 -1.52
CA GLY A 98 -9.09 9.58 -0.69
C GLY A 98 -9.52 10.99 -0.30
N GLY A 99 -10.45 11.54 -1.09
CA GLY A 99 -11.22 12.77 -0.79
C GLY A 99 -10.43 14.00 -0.39
#